data_AF-A0A0D8BLT5-F1
#
_entry.id   AF-A0A0D8BLT5-F1
#
_cell.length_a   1.000
_cell.length_b   1.000
_cell.length_c   1.000
_cell.angle_alpha   90.00
_cell.angle_beta   90.00
_cell.angle_gamma   90.00
#
_symmetry.space_group_name_H-M   'P 1'
#
loop_
_entity.id
_entity.type
_entity.pdbx_description
1 polymer ?
#
loop_
_entity_poly.entity_id
_entity_poly.type
_entity_poly.pdbx_seq_one_letter_code
_entity_poly.pdbx_strand_id
1 'polypeptide(L)'
;MSDSELRAGGGLPASPTAPADAPAEPRRQDDRPARDEPGTARARPGEAGAPRRRRRGRAALWWTPVVVVLVAGLLAAGAALGDLLDRPPGESSVDVGFARDMSEHHAQAVQMAMIEFDRGGDTSTRSVAQDIALTQQREIGIMSAWLSGWGRTQTAAGAPMRWMGGTGAAAGTGHEGHGDTGSATMTDMPGMNGTAGGAASAGDTARMPGMATPNELRRLATIHGRDLDVLFLTLMVHHHRGGLAMAQYAAQHADADRTRSLARAMVLNQSIEVDQMQEALARLGAPRA
;
A
#
# COMPACT_ATOMS: atom_id res chain seq x y z
N MET A 1 50.12 -22.74 45.26
CA MET A 1 51.48 -22.23 45.01
C MET A 1 51.52 -21.81 43.56
N SER A 2 51.47 -20.55 43.13
CA SER A 2 51.46 -19.22 43.78
C SER A 2 50.82 -18.28 42.74
N ASP A 3 49.78 -17.51 43.08
CA ASP A 3 49.84 -16.05 43.35
C ASP A 3 50.95 -15.26 42.63
N SER A 4 50.56 -14.27 41.80
CA SER A 4 50.66 -12.85 42.16
C SER A 4 50.10 -11.92 41.06
N GLU A 5 49.48 -10.85 41.55
CA GLU A 5 48.61 -9.85 40.94
C GLU A 5 49.32 -8.68 40.21
N LEU A 6 48.47 -7.73 39.74
CA LEU A 6 48.66 -6.26 39.58
C LEU A 6 48.91 -5.76 38.14
N ARG A 7 48.32 -4.66 37.64
CA ARG A 7 47.17 -3.78 38.00
C ARG A 7 47.08 -2.72 36.88
N ALA A 8 45.94 -2.00 36.83
CA ALA A 8 45.71 -0.67 36.23
C ALA A 8 45.58 -0.62 34.70
N GLY A 9 44.70 0.17 34.10
CA GLY A 9 43.83 1.26 34.58
C GLY A 9 43.69 2.27 33.44
N GLY A 10 42.48 2.55 32.97
CA GLY A 10 42.23 3.51 31.89
C GLY A 10 40.74 3.82 31.77
N GLY A 11 40.30 4.82 32.52
CA GLY A 11 38.91 5.30 32.54
C GLY A 11 38.56 6.16 31.33
N LEU A 12 37.28 6.16 30.97
CA LEU A 12 36.66 7.16 30.11
C LEU A 12 35.87 8.14 31.00
N PRO A 13 36.18 9.45 30.98
CA PRO A 13 35.39 10.45 31.68
C PRO A 13 34.20 10.96 30.85
N ALA A 14 33.28 11.57 31.60
CA ALA A 14 31.92 11.99 31.29
C ALA A 14 31.74 13.09 30.22
N SER A 15 30.49 13.20 29.75
CA SER A 15 29.92 14.27 28.92
C SER A 15 30.13 15.68 29.49
N PRO A 16 30.22 16.71 28.62
CA PRO A 16 29.91 18.08 29.01
C PRO A 16 28.73 18.70 28.25
N THR A 17 27.85 19.26 29.07
CA THR A 17 26.95 20.43 28.97
C THR A 17 27.10 21.42 27.82
N ALA A 18 25.93 21.95 27.39
CA ALA A 18 25.75 23.14 26.55
C ALA A 18 26.20 24.46 27.23
N PRO A 19 26.39 25.52 26.42
CA PRO A 19 25.94 26.85 26.85
C PRO A 19 25.11 27.60 25.79
N ALA A 20 24.19 28.42 26.30
CA ALA A 20 23.49 29.50 25.63
C ALA A 20 24.44 30.69 25.40
N ASP A 21 24.23 31.45 24.32
CA ASP A 21 23.99 32.91 24.35
C ASP A 21 23.99 33.51 22.93
N ALA A 22 22.99 34.33 22.67
CA ALA A 22 22.88 35.21 21.51
C ALA A 22 23.63 36.53 21.75
N PRO A 23 23.85 37.33 20.70
CA PRO A 23 23.60 38.77 20.85
C PRO A 23 22.72 39.34 19.74
N ALA A 24 21.83 40.23 20.18
CA ALA A 24 20.99 41.10 19.38
C ALA A 24 21.79 42.29 18.82
N GLU A 25 21.44 42.76 17.62
CA GLU A 25 21.93 44.01 17.05
C GLU A 25 20.83 45.09 16.93
N PRO A 26 21.20 46.39 16.94
CA PRO A 26 20.41 47.45 17.54
C PRO A 26 19.55 48.27 16.56
N ARG A 27 18.44 48.79 17.11
CA ARG A 27 17.61 49.85 16.54
C ARG A 27 18.41 51.14 16.39
N ARG A 28 18.36 51.78 15.22
CA ARG A 28 18.70 53.20 15.07
C ARG A 28 17.44 54.04 14.85
N GLN A 29 17.35 55.04 15.69
CA GLN A 29 16.39 56.12 15.74
C GLN A 29 17.08 57.33 15.13
N ASP A 30 16.51 57.92 14.08
CA ASP A 30 16.97 59.19 13.54
C ASP A 30 15.90 60.25 13.73
N ASP A 31 16.30 61.26 14.47
CA ASP A 31 15.60 62.49 14.80
C ASP A 31 15.48 63.41 13.58
N ARG A 32 14.37 64.14 13.52
CA ARG A 32 14.19 65.28 12.60
C ARG A 32 15.12 66.44 12.95
N PRO A 33 15.31 67.40 12.03
CA PRO A 33 14.79 68.73 12.35
C PRO A 33 14.08 69.44 11.19
N ALA A 34 13.17 70.33 11.57
CA ALA A 34 12.44 71.26 10.71
C ALA A 34 13.22 72.57 10.47
N ARG A 35 13.02 73.20 9.29
CA ARG A 35 13.07 74.65 8.98
C ARG A 35 12.24 74.86 7.70
N ASP A 36 11.12 75.58 7.69
CA ASP A 36 10.89 77.04 7.72
C ASP A 36 11.51 77.80 6.54
N GLU A 37 10.65 78.27 5.59
CA GLU A 37 10.39 79.69 5.26
C GLU A 37 9.62 79.84 3.90
N PRO A 38 9.01 81.02 3.60
CA PRO A 38 7.69 81.15 3.01
C PRO A 38 7.67 81.93 1.68
N GLY A 39 6.54 81.89 0.97
CA GLY A 39 6.33 82.65 -0.26
C GLY A 39 4.86 83.00 -0.47
N THR A 40 4.49 84.18 -0.01
CA THR A 40 3.17 84.80 -0.09
C THR A 40 2.70 85.06 -1.52
N ALA A 41 1.44 84.72 -1.83
CA ALA A 41 0.63 85.49 -2.78
C ALA A 41 -0.84 85.49 -2.32
N ARG A 42 -1.27 86.67 -1.87
CA ARG A 42 -2.61 86.99 -1.41
C ARG A 42 -3.43 87.48 -2.61
N ALA A 43 -4.55 86.84 -2.93
CA ALA A 43 -5.63 87.46 -3.70
C ALA A 43 -7.00 87.10 -3.05
N ARG A 44 -7.94 88.03 -3.19
CA ARG A 44 -9.02 88.39 -2.26
C ARG A 44 -10.35 87.62 -2.46
N PRO A 45 -11.36 87.82 -1.59
CA PRO A 45 -12.41 86.85 -1.28
C PRO A 45 -13.68 87.02 -2.11
N GLY A 46 -14.47 85.96 -2.21
CA GLY A 46 -15.84 86.05 -2.70
C GLY A 46 -16.45 84.67 -2.93
N GLU A 47 -17.64 84.49 -2.36
CA GLU A 47 -18.67 83.51 -2.72
C GLU A 47 -18.65 82.14 -2.03
N ALA A 48 -19.52 82.06 -1.03
CA ALA A 48 -20.04 80.82 -0.48
C ALA A 48 -20.73 79.98 -1.59
N GLY A 49 -20.36 78.70 -1.66
CA GLY A 49 -20.98 77.73 -2.55
C GLY A 49 -21.00 76.33 -1.94
N ALA A 50 -22.09 76.04 -1.22
CA ALA A 50 -22.70 74.75 -0.84
C ALA A 50 -21.82 73.51 -0.52
N PRO A 51 -22.14 72.74 0.55
CA PRO A 51 -21.50 71.45 0.76
C PRO A 51 -21.86 70.50 -0.40
N ARG A 52 -20.88 70.15 -1.23
CA ARG A 52 -20.99 69.05 -2.19
C ARG A 52 -21.21 67.76 -1.41
N ARG A 53 -22.49 67.39 -1.20
CA ARG A 53 -22.88 66.03 -0.81
C ARG A 53 -22.19 65.08 -1.78
N ARG A 54 -21.19 64.35 -1.30
CA ARG A 54 -20.65 63.17 -1.98
C ARG A 54 -21.81 62.19 -2.13
N ARG A 55 -22.55 62.26 -3.25
CA ARG A 55 -23.40 61.17 -3.71
C ARG A 55 -22.46 59.98 -3.90
N ARG A 56 -22.43 59.06 -2.93
CA ARG A 56 -21.99 57.68 -3.17
C ARG A 56 -22.94 57.14 -4.24
N GLY A 57 -22.54 57.30 -5.50
CA GLY A 57 -23.26 56.75 -6.63
C GLY A 57 -23.34 55.25 -6.42
N ARG A 58 -24.57 54.74 -6.37
CA ARG A 58 -24.91 53.31 -6.40
C ARG A 58 -24.62 52.77 -7.82
N ALA A 59 -23.41 53.00 -8.31
CA ALA A 59 -22.95 52.50 -9.59
C ALA A 59 -22.60 51.02 -9.42
N ALA A 60 -23.28 50.19 -10.21
CA ALA A 60 -22.87 48.84 -10.58
C ALA A 60 -23.02 47.69 -9.55
N LEU A 61 -24.19 47.58 -8.90
CA LEU A 61 -24.66 46.30 -8.32
C LEU A 61 -25.52 45.46 -9.32
N TRP A 62 -25.54 45.82 -10.60
CA TRP A 62 -26.30 45.08 -11.63
C TRP A 62 -25.47 44.00 -12.33
N TRP A 63 -24.13 44.06 -12.22
CA TRP A 63 -23.22 43.05 -12.77
C TRP A 63 -22.88 41.93 -11.80
N THR A 64 -23.15 42.11 -10.50
CA THR A 64 -22.92 41.09 -9.49
C THR A 64 -23.65 39.77 -9.76
N PRO A 65 -24.93 39.71 -10.18
CA PRO A 65 -25.56 38.43 -10.52
C PRO A 65 -24.91 37.77 -11.74
N VAL A 66 -24.46 38.56 -12.72
CA VAL A 66 -23.79 38.06 -13.93
C VAL A 66 -22.43 37.44 -13.57
N VAL A 67 -21.63 38.11 -12.74
CA VAL A 67 -20.34 37.60 -12.26
C VAL A 67 -20.53 36.36 -11.41
N VAL A 68 -21.55 36.32 -10.53
CA VAL A 68 -21.84 35.14 -9.71
C VAL A 68 -22.23 33.94 -10.58
N VAL A 69 -23.06 34.13 -11.60
CA VAL A 69 -23.43 33.05 -12.53
C VAL A 69 -22.23 32.57 -13.34
N LEU A 70 -21.35 33.47 -13.79
CA LEU A 70 -20.14 33.09 -14.52
C LEU A 70 -19.14 32.32 -13.65
N VAL A 71 -18.93 32.75 -12.40
CA VAL A 71 -18.07 32.03 -11.43
C VAL A 71 -18.68 30.67 -11.10
N ALA A 72 -19.99 30.60 -10.84
CA ALA A 72 -20.66 29.33 -10.59
C ALA A 72 -20.58 28.38 -11.80
N GLY A 73 -20.73 28.90 -13.02
CA GLY A 73 -20.59 28.14 -14.25
C GLY A 73 -19.16 27.63 -14.45
N LEU A 74 -18.14 28.44 -14.15
CA LEU A 74 -16.74 28.03 -14.25
C LEU A 74 -16.37 26.98 -13.19
N LEU A 75 -16.88 27.12 -11.96
CA LEU A 75 -16.71 26.12 -10.91
C LEU A 75 -17.41 24.80 -11.27
N ALA A 76 -18.62 24.86 -11.80
CA ALA A 76 -19.35 23.68 -12.26
C ALA A 76 -18.65 23.00 -13.45
N ALA A 77 -18.13 23.77 -14.40
CA ALA A 77 -17.35 23.25 -15.52
C ALA A 77 -16.03 22.62 -15.07
N GLY A 78 -15.34 23.25 -14.11
CA GLY A 78 -14.14 22.69 -13.49
C GLY A 78 -14.41 21.38 -12.74
N ALA A 79 -15.50 21.31 -11.98
CA ALA A 79 -15.93 20.09 -11.30
C ALA A 79 -16.32 18.98 -12.29
N ALA A 80 -17.08 19.31 -13.34
CA ALA A 80 -17.47 18.35 -14.38
C ALA A 80 -16.26 17.87 -15.21
N LEU A 81 -15.28 18.74 -15.46
CA LEU A 81 -14.04 18.37 -16.13
C LEU A 81 -13.17 17.48 -15.22
N GLY A 82 -13.12 17.75 -13.92
CA GLY A 82 -12.50 16.88 -12.93
C GLY A 82 -13.13 15.49 -12.92
N ASP A 83 -14.45 15.41 -12.84
CA ASP A 83 -15.20 14.14 -12.83
C ASP A 83 -15.05 13.36 -14.15
N LEU A 84 -14.88 14.06 -15.27
CA LEU A 84 -14.62 13.47 -16.58
C LEU A 84 -13.21 12.86 -16.68
N LEU A 85 -12.22 13.51 -16.07
CA LEU A 85 -10.81 13.10 -16.12
C LEU A 85 -10.46 12.04 -15.05
N ASP A 86 -11.16 12.04 -13.92
CA ASP A 86 -10.85 11.23 -12.73
C ASP A 86 -11.84 10.07 -12.53
N ARG A 87 -12.39 9.52 -13.63
CA ARG A 87 -13.34 8.41 -13.52
C ARG A 87 -12.69 7.21 -12.83
N PRO A 88 -13.32 6.66 -11.77
CA PRO A 88 -12.78 5.50 -11.09
C PRO A 88 -12.74 4.29 -12.03
N PRO A 89 -11.71 3.43 -11.92
CA PRO A 89 -11.62 2.21 -12.72
C PRO A 89 -12.89 1.36 -12.60
N GLY A 90 -13.26 0.70 -13.70
CA GLY A 90 -14.43 -0.17 -13.76
C GLY A 90 -14.34 -1.35 -12.79
N GLU A 91 -15.48 -1.95 -12.44
CA GLU A 91 -15.55 -3.07 -11.48
C GLU A 91 -14.72 -4.29 -11.92
N SER A 92 -14.62 -4.51 -13.23
CA SER A 92 -13.84 -5.59 -13.85
C SER A 92 -12.44 -5.17 -14.30
N SER A 93 -11.99 -3.97 -13.91
CA SER A 93 -10.66 -3.47 -14.26
C SER A 93 -9.55 -4.28 -13.57
N VAL A 94 -8.37 -4.24 -14.17
CA VAL A 94 -7.14 -4.75 -13.55
C VAL A 94 -6.88 -4.06 -12.22
N ASP A 95 -7.11 -2.74 -12.13
CA ASP A 95 -6.91 -1.96 -10.91
C ASP A 95 -7.73 -2.46 -9.72
N VAL A 96 -9.03 -2.65 -9.92
CA VAL A 96 -9.94 -3.10 -8.86
C VAL A 96 -9.69 -4.57 -8.53
N GLY A 97 -9.50 -5.41 -9.54
CA GLY A 97 -9.22 -6.83 -9.34
C GLY A 97 -7.90 -7.08 -8.61
N PHE A 98 -6.82 -6.45 -9.06
CA PHE A 98 -5.51 -6.52 -8.42
C PHE A 98 -5.56 -6.04 -6.98
N ALA A 99 -6.20 -4.89 -6.71
CA ALA A 99 -6.26 -4.34 -5.36
C ALA A 99 -6.98 -5.28 -4.38
N ARG A 100 -8.05 -5.96 -4.81
CA ARG A 100 -8.79 -6.91 -3.97
C ARG A 100 -8.00 -8.20 -3.75
N ASP A 101 -7.56 -8.80 -4.84
CA ASP A 101 -6.91 -10.11 -4.82
C ASP A 101 -5.55 -10.03 -4.14
N MET A 102 -4.74 -9.00 -4.44
CA MET A 102 -3.46 -8.80 -3.76
C MET A 102 -3.65 -8.43 -2.28
N SER A 103 -4.73 -7.75 -1.89
CA SER A 103 -5.01 -7.52 -0.47
C SER A 103 -5.32 -8.82 0.28
N GLU A 104 -6.08 -9.74 -0.31
CA GLU A 104 -6.35 -11.06 0.26
C GLU A 104 -5.08 -11.92 0.30
N HIS A 105 -4.27 -11.86 -0.76
CA HIS A 105 -2.98 -12.55 -0.83
C HIS A 105 -2.05 -12.07 0.29
N HIS A 106 -1.86 -10.76 0.43
CA HIS A 106 -1.07 -10.16 1.50
C HIS A 106 -1.60 -10.46 2.89
N ALA A 107 -2.92 -10.52 3.08
CA ALA A 107 -3.50 -10.85 4.38
C ALA A 107 -3.06 -12.26 4.87
N GLN A 108 -2.91 -13.22 3.96
CA GLN A 108 -2.36 -14.54 4.31
C GLN A 108 -0.86 -14.48 4.64
N ALA A 109 -0.08 -13.70 3.91
CA ALA A 109 1.33 -13.47 4.26
C ALA A 109 1.47 -12.89 5.68
N VAL A 110 0.67 -11.89 6.02
CA VAL A 110 0.64 -11.29 7.37
C VAL A 110 0.26 -12.35 8.41
N GLN A 111 -0.74 -13.20 8.13
CA GLN A 111 -1.12 -14.29 9.05
C GLN A 111 0.05 -15.25 9.32
N MET A 112 0.72 -15.73 8.26
CA MET A 112 1.86 -16.64 8.41
C MET A 112 3.01 -15.98 9.17
N ALA A 113 3.29 -14.71 8.85
CA ALA A 113 4.35 -13.94 9.50
C ALA A 113 4.09 -13.70 10.99
N MET A 114 2.84 -13.47 11.39
CA MET A 114 2.50 -13.33 12.82
C MET A 114 2.67 -14.64 13.59
N ILE A 115 2.45 -15.80 12.95
CA ILE A 115 2.68 -17.11 13.58
C ILE A 115 4.18 -17.34 13.77
N GLU A 116 4.98 -17.07 12.74
CA GLU A 116 6.46 -17.13 12.82
C GLU A 116 6.99 -16.19 13.91
N PHE A 117 6.54 -14.94 13.93
CA PHE A 117 6.98 -13.97 14.91
C PHE A 117 6.70 -14.40 16.37
N ASP A 118 5.58 -15.09 16.62
CA ASP A 118 5.19 -15.58 17.95
C ASP A 118 5.99 -16.82 18.39
N ARG A 119 6.23 -17.77 17.47
CA ARG A 119 6.65 -19.15 17.80
C ARG A 119 7.94 -19.62 17.15
N GLY A 120 8.54 -18.80 16.29
CA GLY A 120 9.77 -19.11 15.57
C GLY A 120 10.95 -19.33 16.52
N GLY A 121 11.90 -20.17 16.11
CA GLY A 121 13.10 -20.52 16.86
C GLY A 121 14.28 -19.60 16.57
N ASP A 122 14.40 -19.12 15.35
CA ASP A 122 15.49 -18.29 14.88
C ASP A 122 15.14 -16.79 14.92
N THR A 123 15.91 -16.01 15.68
CA THR A 123 15.68 -14.56 15.83
C THR A 123 15.75 -13.82 14.49
N SER A 124 16.64 -14.23 13.58
CA SER A 124 16.75 -13.59 12.26
C SER A 124 15.50 -13.84 11.41
N THR A 125 14.93 -15.05 11.47
CA THR A 125 13.71 -15.41 10.73
C THR A 125 12.49 -14.67 11.28
N ARG A 126 12.39 -14.53 12.61
CA ARG A 126 11.36 -13.71 13.25
C ARG A 126 11.42 -12.23 12.85
N SER A 127 12.63 -11.67 12.69
CA SER A 127 12.80 -10.30 12.17
C SER A 127 12.31 -10.19 10.72
N VAL A 128 12.67 -11.14 9.85
CA VAL A 128 12.17 -11.20 8.47
C VAL A 128 10.63 -11.25 8.45
N ALA A 129 10.03 -12.08 9.30
CA ALA A 129 8.57 -12.15 9.41
C ALA A 129 7.95 -10.82 9.83
N GLN A 130 8.53 -10.12 10.80
CA GLN A 130 8.06 -8.80 11.23
C GLN A 130 8.11 -7.79 10.08
N ASP A 131 9.21 -7.75 9.32
CA ASP A 131 9.39 -6.81 8.21
C ASP A 131 8.39 -7.08 7.08
N ILE A 132 8.17 -8.35 6.74
CA ILE A 132 7.13 -8.77 5.78
C ILE A 132 5.75 -8.34 6.28
N ALA A 133 5.40 -8.62 7.53
CA ALA A 133 4.09 -8.26 8.07
C ALA A 133 3.83 -6.75 7.98
N LEU A 134 4.81 -5.92 8.34
CA LEU A 134 4.69 -4.46 8.30
C LEU A 134 4.57 -3.92 6.86
N THR A 135 5.34 -4.47 5.93
CA THR A 135 5.32 -4.05 4.52
C THR A 135 4.00 -4.45 3.86
N GLN A 136 3.60 -5.72 4.00
CA GLN A 136 2.36 -6.24 3.43
C GLN A 136 1.12 -5.54 4.02
N GLN A 137 1.10 -5.24 5.33
CA GLN A 137 0.01 -4.46 5.96
C GLN A 137 -0.10 -3.04 5.41
N ARG A 138 1.04 -2.37 5.16
CA ARG A 138 1.04 -1.03 4.54
C ARG A 138 0.43 -1.09 3.14
N GLU A 139 0.82 -2.08 2.34
CA GLU A 139 0.34 -2.25 0.97
C GLU A 139 -1.16 -2.57 0.91
N ILE A 140 -1.67 -3.42 1.83
CA ILE A 140 -3.12 -3.62 2.02
C ILE A 140 -3.80 -2.27 2.28
N GLY A 141 -3.28 -1.46 3.20
CA GLY A 141 -3.86 -0.15 3.53
C GLY A 141 -3.95 0.79 2.32
N ILE A 142 -2.93 0.80 1.47
CA ILE A 142 -2.91 1.58 0.22
C ILE A 142 -4.02 1.11 -0.73
N MET A 143 -4.08 -0.19 -0.99
CA MET A 143 -5.08 -0.78 -1.90
C MET A 143 -6.51 -0.62 -1.38
N SER A 144 -6.73 -0.79 -0.07
CA SER A 144 -7.99 -0.50 0.61
C SER A 144 -8.42 0.96 0.47
N ALA A 145 -7.47 1.90 0.62
CA ALA A 145 -7.74 3.32 0.45
C ALA A 145 -8.13 3.65 -1.01
N TRP A 146 -7.50 2.99 -1.99
CA TRP A 146 -7.87 3.14 -3.39
C TRP A 146 -9.27 2.61 -3.70
N LEU A 147 -9.59 1.40 -3.24
CA LEU A 147 -10.91 0.80 -3.42
C LEU A 147 -11.99 1.70 -2.79
N SER A 148 -11.76 2.17 -1.56
CA SER A 148 -12.65 3.13 -0.88
C SER A 148 -12.82 4.42 -1.68
N GLY A 149 -11.71 5.02 -2.14
CA GLY A 149 -11.73 6.25 -2.93
C GLY A 149 -12.44 6.09 -4.29
N TRP A 150 -12.41 4.90 -4.88
CA TRP A 150 -13.14 4.58 -6.11
C TRP A 150 -14.61 4.17 -5.87
N GLY A 151 -15.07 4.13 -4.62
CA GLY A 151 -16.41 3.65 -4.28
C GLY A 151 -16.59 2.16 -4.57
N ARG A 152 -15.55 1.35 -4.35
CA ARG A 152 -15.50 -0.09 -4.59
C ARG A 152 -15.43 -0.84 -3.26
N THR A 153 -16.04 -2.02 -3.18
CA THR A 153 -15.91 -2.89 -2.02
C THR A 153 -14.50 -3.46 -1.92
N GLN A 154 -14.03 -3.70 -0.69
CA GLN A 154 -12.72 -4.30 -0.44
C GLN A 154 -12.65 -5.79 -0.79
N THR A 155 -13.80 -6.47 -0.80
CA THR A 155 -13.92 -7.88 -1.17
C THR A 155 -14.44 -8.03 -2.59
N ALA A 156 -13.94 -9.06 -3.29
CA ALA A 156 -14.45 -9.47 -4.58
C ALA A 156 -15.72 -10.34 -4.41
N ALA A 157 -16.70 -10.18 -5.30
CA ALA A 157 -17.93 -10.99 -5.31
C ALA A 157 -17.85 -12.20 -6.27
N GLY A 158 -16.65 -12.67 -6.63
CA GLY A 158 -16.47 -13.69 -7.65
C GLY A 158 -15.15 -14.45 -7.53
N ALA A 159 -14.87 -15.28 -8.54
CA ALA A 159 -13.63 -16.06 -8.58
C ALA A 159 -12.40 -15.14 -8.58
N PRO A 160 -11.35 -15.48 -7.80
CA PRO A 160 -10.09 -14.76 -7.85
C PRO A 160 -9.50 -14.74 -9.26
N MET A 161 -8.64 -13.77 -9.52
CA MET A 161 -7.84 -13.63 -10.74
C MET A 161 -8.63 -13.38 -12.04
N ARG A 162 -9.94 -13.13 -11.97
CA ARG A 162 -10.76 -12.88 -13.18
C ARG A 162 -10.28 -11.69 -14.01
N TRP A 163 -9.64 -10.71 -13.36
CA TRP A 163 -9.07 -9.51 -13.97
C TRP A 163 -7.80 -9.81 -14.80
N MET A 164 -7.16 -10.98 -14.62
CA MET A 164 -6.05 -11.45 -15.47
C MET A 164 -6.54 -12.23 -16.71
N GLY A 165 -7.85 -12.42 -16.88
CA GLY A 165 -8.48 -13.26 -17.91
C GLY A 165 -8.45 -12.75 -19.35
N GLY A 166 -7.54 -11.82 -19.70
CA GLY A 166 -7.20 -11.50 -21.10
C GLY A 166 -6.23 -12.51 -21.73
N THR A 167 -5.53 -13.30 -20.91
CA THR A 167 -4.75 -14.46 -21.35
C THR A 167 -5.48 -15.72 -20.91
N GLY A 168 -6.28 -16.26 -21.82
CA GLY A 168 -7.16 -17.40 -21.56
C GLY A 168 -6.45 -18.55 -20.85
N ALA A 169 -7.12 -19.04 -19.80
CA ALA A 169 -7.05 -20.42 -19.37
C ALA A 169 -7.61 -21.35 -20.47
N ALA A 170 -6.93 -21.37 -21.62
CA ALA A 170 -7.17 -22.23 -22.76
C ALA A 170 -5.87 -22.96 -23.11
N ALA A 171 -5.38 -23.74 -22.16
CA ALA A 171 -4.41 -24.81 -22.41
C ALA A 171 -4.78 -25.97 -21.47
N GLY A 172 -5.84 -26.67 -21.84
CA GLY A 172 -6.40 -27.78 -21.06
C GLY A 172 -7.55 -28.43 -21.81
N THR A 173 -7.21 -29.04 -22.95
CA THR A 173 -7.82 -30.27 -23.51
C THR A 173 -9.34 -30.40 -23.47
N GLY A 174 -9.96 -30.36 -24.66
CA GLY A 174 -11.35 -30.76 -24.86
C GLY A 174 -11.62 -32.18 -24.36
N HIS A 175 -12.80 -32.35 -23.78
CA HIS A 175 -13.42 -33.66 -23.70
C HIS A 175 -14.82 -33.56 -24.32
N GLU A 176 -14.89 -34.13 -25.51
CA GLU A 176 -16.11 -34.46 -26.24
C GLU A 176 -16.89 -35.52 -25.44
N GLY A 177 -18.18 -35.63 -25.76
CA GLY A 177 -19.20 -36.14 -24.86
C GLY A 177 -19.08 -37.61 -24.45
N HIS A 178 -19.87 -37.96 -23.43
CA HIS A 178 -20.59 -39.23 -23.44
C HIS A 178 -21.90 -39.08 -22.66
N GLY A 179 -23.00 -39.29 -23.37
CA GLY A 179 -24.24 -39.71 -22.77
C GLY A 179 -24.28 -41.23 -22.59
N ASP A 180 -25.22 -41.61 -21.73
CA ASP A 180 -25.99 -42.85 -21.68
C ASP A 180 -25.87 -43.67 -20.39
N THR A 181 -27.07 -44.13 -20.04
CA THR A 181 -27.63 -44.91 -18.96
C THR A 181 -26.94 -46.22 -18.63
N GLY A 182 -27.09 -46.68 -17.38
CA GLY A 182 -26.75 -48.06 -17.02
C GLY A 182 -26.65 -48.30 -15.52
N SER A 183 -27.77 -48.67 -14.91
CA SER A 183 -27.82 -49.34 -13.60
C SER A 183 -27.11 -50.69 -13.66
N ALA A 184 -26.19 -50.96 -12.72
CA ALA A 184 -25.93 -52.31 -12.21
C ALA A 184 -25.14 -52.25 -10.90
N THR A 185 -25.78 -52.75 -9.84
CA THR A 185 -25.17 -53.17 -8.58
C THR A 185 -24.17 -54.32 -8.79
N MET A 186 -23.05 -54.34 -8.07
CA MET A 186 -22.47 -55.58 -7.56
C MET A 186 -21.68 -55.35 -6.27
N THR A 187 -21.95 -56.26 -5.36
CA THR A 187 -21.52 -56.38 -3.97
C THR A 187 -20.21 -57.18 -3.92
N ASP A 188 -19.30 -56.77 -3.03
CA ASP A 188 -18.30 -57.58 -2.31
C ASP A 188 -17.20 -58.36 -3.10
N MET A 189 -15.95 -57.94 -2.92
CA MET A 189 -14.75 -58.82 -2.95
C MET A 189 -13.66 -58.29 -2.01
N PRO A 190 -13.17 -59.07 -1.02
CA PRO A 190 -12.05 -58.71 -0.18
C PRO A 190 -10.72 -59.22 -0.76
N GLY A 191 -9.76 -58.31 -0.98
CA GLY A 191 -8.35 -58.64 -1.21
C GLY A 191 -7.72 -58.04 -2.46
N MET A 192 -7.45 -56.73 -2.46
CA MET A 192 -6.36 -56.13 -3.26
C MET A 192 -5.72 -54.97 -2.49
N ASN A 193 -4.46 -55.16 -2.10
CA ASN A 193 -3.55 -54.07 -1.71
C ASN A 193 -3.19 -53.28 -2.98
N GLY A 194 -3.52 -51.99 -3.01
CA GLY A 194 -3.12 -51.08 -4.07
C GLY A 194 -3.40 -49.63 -3.68
N THR A 195 -2.33 -48.92 -3.29
CA THR A 195 -2.15 -47.46 -3.36
C THR A 195 -3.42 -46.63 -3.57
N ALA A 196 -3.98 -46.10 -2.49
CA ALA A 196 -4.91 -44.97 -2.54
C ALA A 196 -4.12 -43.70 -2.92
N GLY A 197 -3.95 -43.49 -4.23
CA GLY A 197 -3.77 -42.16 -4.78
C GLY A 197 -5.00 -41.34 -4.39
N GLY A 198 -4.81 -40.39 -3.48
CA GLY A 198 -5.86 -39.52 -3.00
C GLY A 198 -6.54 -38.82 -4.17
N ALA A 199 -7.81 -39.15 -4.37
CA ALA A 199 -8.69 -38.41 -5.26
C ALA A 199 -8.66 -36.94 -4.83
N ALA A 200 -8.16 -36.07 -5.71
CA ALA A 200 -8.34 -34.64 -5.59
C ALA A 200 -9.85 -34.37 -5.68
N SER A 201 -10.48 -34.17 -4.52
CA SER A 201 -11.88 -33.77 -4.44
C SER A 201 -12.08 -32.42 -5.11
N ALA A 202 -13.20 -32.32 -5.84
CA ALA A 202 -13.73 -31.14 -6.51
C ALA A 202 -13.98 -29.95 -5.54
N GLY A 203 -12.90 -29.31 -5.11
CA GLY A 203 -12.88 -28.18 -4.19
C GLY A 203 -11.82 -27.12 -4.49
N ASP A 204 -11.08 -27.25 -5.59
CA ASP A 204 -10.21 -26.17 -6.10
C ASP A 204 -11.07 -25.13 -6.84
N THR A 205 -11.84 -24.35 -6.08
CA THR A 205 -12.06 -22.96 -6.50
C THR A 205 -10.67 -22.38 -6.74
N ALA A 206 -10.35 -22.01 -7.98
CA ALA A 206 -9.01 -21.59 -8.38
C ALA A 206 -8.42 -20.59 -7.37
N ARG A 207 -7.54 -21.07 -6.50
CA ARG A 207 -6.88 -20.25 -5.48
C ARG A 207 -5.90 -19.32 -6.17
N MET A 208 -5.68 -18.13 -5.60
CA MET A 208 -4.62 -17.26 -6.09
C MET A 208 -3.25 -17.98 -6.05
N PRO A 209 -2.37 -17.74 -7.03
CA PRO A 209 -1.07 -18.40 -7.08
C PRO A 209 -0.26 -18.24 -5.79
N GLY A 210 0.41 -19.31 -5.36
CA GLY A 210 1.34 -19.29 -4.22
C GLY A 210 0.70 -19.28 -2.83
N MET A 211 -0.63 -19.11 -2.73
CA MET A 211 -1.32 -19.14 -1.44
C MET A 211 -1.16 -20.51 -0.75
N ALA A 212 -0.79 -20.47 0.53
CA ALA A 212 -0.78 -21.64 1.40
C ALA A 212 -2.19 -22.22 1.54
N THR A 213 -2.25 -23.55 1.55
CA THR A 213 -3.47 -24.32 1.76
C THR A 213 -3.92 -24.26 3.22
N PRO A 214 -5.21 -24.54 3.50
CA PRO A 214 -5.68 -24.67 4.88
C PRO A 214 -4.92 -25.72 5.70
N ASN A 215 -4.43 -26.79 5.07
CA ASN A 215 -3.60 -27.81 5.74
C ASN A 215 -2.24 -27.26 6.14
N GLU A 216 -1.59 -26.52 5.24
CA GLU A 216 -0.30 -25.88 5.52
C GLU A 216 -0.42 -24.82 6.61
N LEU A 217 -1.46 -23.97 6.57
CA LEU A 217 -1.71 -22.99 7.63
C LEU A 217 -1.98 -23.65 8.98
N ARG A 218 -2.73 -24.76 9.02
CA ARG A 218 -2.92 -25.53 10.25
C ARG A 218 -1.61 -26.11 10.77
N ARG A 219 -0.79 -26.67 9.89
CA ARG A 219 0.53 -27.21 10.26
C ARG A 219 1.42 -26.10 10.83
N LEU A 220 1.51 -24.97 10.13
CA LEU A 220 2.25 -23.78 10.54
C LEU A 220 1.77 -23.26 11.92
N ALA A 221 0.48 -23.32 12.21
CA ALA A 221 -0.06 -22.92 13.52
C ALA A 221 0.31 -23.87 14.68
N THR A 222 0.68 -25.12 14.39
CA THR A 222 0.91 -26.17 15.42
C THR A 222 2.37 -26.47 15.72
N ILE A 223 3.28 -26.19 14.78
CA ILE A 223 4.71 -26.45 14.95
C ILE A 223 5.41 -25.22 15.52
N HIS A 224 6.61 -25.41 16.08
CA HIS A 224 7.37 -24.38 16.78
C HIS A 224 8.87 -24.49 16.48
N GLY A 225 9.62 -23.44 16.81
CA GLY A 225 11.07 -23.45 16.69
C GLY A 225 11.54 -23.62 15.26
N ARG A 226 12.71 -24.23 15.07
CA ARG A 226 13.34 -24.41 13.75
C ARG A 226 12.46 -25.03 12.68
N ASP A 227 11.61 -26.00 13.03
CA ASP A 227 10.72 -26.65 12.06
C ASP A 227 9.63 -25.68 11.56
N LEU A 228 9.20 -24.75 12.42
CA LEU A 228 8.32 -23.64 12.04
C LEU A 228 9.06 -22.69 11.09
N ASP A 229 10.27 -22.25 11.45
CA ASP A 229 11.08 -21.31 10.66
C ASP A 229 11.24 -21.81 9.21
N VAL A 230 11.60 -23.09 9.05
CA VAL A 230 11.79 -23.71 7.73
C VAL A 230 10.47 -23.78 6.95
N LEU A 231 9.37 -24.17 7.60
CA LEU A 231 8.08 -24.24 6.93
C LEU A 231 7.57 -22.85 6.52
N PHE A 232 7.69 -21.87 7.41
CA PHE A 232 7.34 -20.48 7.15
C PHE A 232 8.08 -19.94 5.93
N LEU A 233 9.41 -20.04 5.93
CA LEU A 233 10.25 -19.54 4.82
C LEU A 233 9.91 -20.25 3.50
N THR A 234 9.70 -21.56 3.53
CA THR A 234 9.31 -22.35 2.35
C THR A 234 7.98 -21.85 1.77
N LEU A 235 6.95 -21.74 2.61
CA LEU A 235 5.63 -21.27 2.18
C LEU A 235 5.68 -19.82 1.71
N MET A 236 6.41 -18.95 2.40
CA MET A 236 6.50 -17.54 2.04
C MET A 236 7.26 -17.32 0.73
N VAL A 237 8.27 -18.14 0.41
CA VAL A 237 8.89 -18.14 -0.93
C VAL A 237 7.87 -18.50 -2.01
N HIS A 238 7.07 -19.55 -1.83
CA HIS A 238 6.04 -19.92 -2.81
C HIS A 238 4.96 -18.84 -2.93
N HIS A 239 4.58 -18.25 -1.80
CA HIS A 239 3.63 -17.15 -1.72
C HIS A 239 4.11 -15.95 -2.54
N HIS A 240 5.32 -15.44 -2.29
CA HIS A 240 5.90 -14.32 -3.03
C HIS A 240 6.06 -14.60 -4.52
N ARG A 241 6.45 -15.82 -4.91
CA ARG A 241 6.51 -16.19 -6.35
C ARG A 241 5.13 -16.11 -7.01
N GLY A 242 4.08 -16.49 -6.30
CA GLY A 242 2.70 -16.30 -6.76
C GLY A 242 2.32 -14.82 -6.89
N GLY A 243 2.64 -14.02 -5.87
CA GLY A 243 2.39 -12.58 -5.86
C GLY A 243 3.14 -11.82 -6.96
N LEU A 244 4.37 -12.23 -7.28
CA LEU A 244 5.17 -11.67 -8.38
C LEU A 244 4.45 -11.76 -9.73
N ALA A 245 3.82 -12.89 -10.04
CA ALA A 245 3.08 -13.05 -11.30
C ALA A 245 1.89 -12.07 -11.38
N MET A 246 1.15 -11.90 -10.28
CA MET A 246 0.02 -10.98 -10.19
C MET A 246 0.49 -9.52 -10.34
N ALA A 247 1.55 -9.14 -9.62
CA ALA A 247 2.11 -7.80 -9.65
C ALA A 247 2.71 -7.46 -11.02
N GLN A 248 3.39 -8.41 -11.68
CA GLN A 248 3.90 -8.21 -13.04
C GLN A 248 2.78 -7.95 -14.03
N TYR A 249 1.67 -8.69 -13.94
CA TYR A 249 0.52 -8.46 -14.82
C TYR A 249 -0.09 -7.08 -14.57
N ALA A 250 -0.32 -6.69 -13.31
CA ALA A 250 -0.86 -5.38 -12.96
C ALA A 250 0.07 -4.23 -13.40
N ALA A 251 1.38 -4.38 -13.26
CA ALA A 251 2.37 -3.40 -13.70
C ALA A 251 2.31 -3.10 -15.22
N GLN A 252 1.83 -4.06 -16.01
CA GLN A 252 1.71 -3.98 -17.46
C GLN A 252 0.30 -3.54 -17.91
N HIS A 253 -0.75 -4.02 -17.24
CA HIS A 253 -2.13 -3.95 -17.73
C HIS A 253 -3.07 -3.07 -16.90
N ALA A 254 -2.65 -2.54 -15.75
CA ALA A 254 -3.50 -1.63 -14.99
C ALA A 254 -3.66 -0.28 -15.69
N ASP A 255 -4.86 0.29 -15.61
CA ASP A 255 -5.20 1.57 -16.22
C ASP A 255 -4.62 2.72 -15.41
N ALA A 256 -4.68 2.64 -14.07
CA ALA A 256 -4.20 3.72 -13.22
C ALA A 256 -2.67 3.65 -13.01
N ASP A 257 -2.00 4.79 -13.25
CA ASP A 257 -0.54 4.92 -13.05
C ASP A 257 -0.10 4.56 -11.63
N ARG A 258 -0.93 4.89 -10.64
CA ARG A 258 -0.67 4.56 -9.23
C ARG A 258 -0.62 3.05 -9.01
N THR A 259 -1.53 2.30 -9.63
CA THR A 259 -1.57 0.83 -9.55
C THR A 259 -0.33 0.23 -10.20
N ARG A 260 0.01 0.67 -11.41
CA ARG A 260 1.21 0.19 -12.12
C ARG A 260 2.49 0.47 -11.32
N SER A 261 2.57 1.64 -10.68
CA SER A 261 3.73 2.05 -9.90
C SER A 261 3.90 1.20 -8.64
N LEU A 262 2.82 0.96 -7.89
CA LEU A 262 2.85 0.08 -6.72
C LEU A 262 3.21 -1.36 -7.13
N ALA A 263 2.61 -1.86 -8.20
CA ALA A 263 2.87 -3.22 -8.67
C ALA A 263 4.35 -3.42 -9.07
N ARG A 264 5.00 -2.43 -9.70
CA ARG A 264 6.45 -2.48 -9.97
C ARG A 264 7.29 -2.47 -8.69
N ALA A 265 6.90 -1.66 -7.71
CA ALA A 265 7.58 -1.63 -6.42
C ALA A 265 7.46 -2.98 -5.69
N MET A 266 6.27 -3.60 -5.70
CA MET A 266 6.05 -4.95 -5.18
C MET A 266 6.93 -5.98 -5.90
N VAL A 267 7.04 -5.93 -7.23
CA VAL A 267 7.92 -6.86 -7.98
C VAL A 267 9.37 -6.76 -7.51
N LEU A 268 9.88 -5.53 -7.35
CA LEU A 268 11.25 -5.32 -6.87
C LEU A 268 11.43 -5.83 -5.44
N ASN A 269 10.56 -5.41 -4.52
CA ASN A 269 10.67 -5.73 -3.09
C ASN A 269 10.50 -7.24 -2.84
N GLN A 270 9.48 -7.87 -3.43
CA GLN A 270 9.24 -9.30 -3.24
C GLN A 270 10.36 -10.17 -3.82
N SER A 271 11.04 -9.72 -4.90
CA SER A 271 12.20 -10.45 -5.43
C SER A 271 13.36 -10.45 -4.42
N ILE A 272 13.62 -9.30 -3.79
CA ILE A 272 14.66 -9.17 -2.74
C ILE A 272 14.29 -10.03 -1.53
N GLU A 273 13.04 -10.01 -1.10
CA GLU A 273 12.56 -10.82 0.03
C GLU A 273 12.66 -12.32 -0.26
N VAL A 274 12.38 -12.76 -1.50
CA VAL A 274 12.60 -14.16 -1.91
C VAL A 274 14.06 -14.55 -1.74
N ASP A 275 15.00 -13.74 -2.21
CA ASP A 275 16.43 -14.03 -2.07
C ASP A 275 16.85 -14.11 -0.59
N GLN A 276 16.40 -13.17 0.24
CA GLN A 276 16.67 -13.16 1.68
C GLN A 276 16.12 -14.42 2.39
N MET A 277 14.92 -14.87 2.03
CA MET A 277 14.32 -16.09 2.58
C MET A 277 15.05 -17.35 2.11
N GLN A 278 15.53 -17.39 0.87
CA GLN A 278 16.35 -18.48 0.35
C GLN A 278 17.70 -18.57 1.08
N GLU A 279 18.30 -17.43 1.41
CA GLU A 279 19.50 -17.38 2.26
C GLU A 279 19.20 -17.81 3.69
N ALA A 280 18.05 -17.42 4.25
CA ALA A 280 17.63 -17.86 5.58
C ALA A 280 17.45 -19.39 5.65
N LEU A 281 16.80 -20.00 4.64
CA LEU A 281 16.70 -21.45 4.50
C LEU A 281 18.08 -22.11 4.47
N ALA A 282 19.02 -21.55 3.69
CA ALA A 282 20.38 -22.06 3.60
C ALA A 282 21.16 -21.94 4.93
N ARG A 283 21.01 -20.82 5.66
CA ARG A 283 21.60 -20.65 7.01
C ARG A 283 21.03 -21.66 8.00
N LEU A 284 19.76 -21.97 7.87
CA LEU A 284 19.12 -23.04 8.61
C LEU A 284 19.51 -24.41 8.06
N GLY A 285 20.34 -24.58 7.03
CA GLY A 285 20.68 -25.91 6.48
C GLY A 285 19.48 -26.67 5.91
N ALA A 286 18.41 -25.95 5.56
CA ALA A 286 17.26 -26.46 4.84
C ALA A 286 17.47 -26.31 3.31
N PRO A 287 16.83 -27.14 2.48
CA PRO A 287 16.89 -26.98 1.04
C PRO A 287 16.24 -25.67 0.60
N ARG A 288 16.68 -25.15 -0.55
CA ARG A 288 16.03 -24.05 -1.24
C ARG A 288 14.64 -24.48 -1.73
N ALA A 289 13.67 -23.59 -1.59
CA ALA A 289 12.28 -23.80 -2.03
C ALA A 289 12.05 -23.34 -3.47
#